data_AF-A0A6L3ZYC5-F1
#
_entry.id   AF-A0A6L3ZYC5-F1
#
_cell.length_a   1.000
_cell.length_b   1.000
_cell.length_c   1.000
_cell.angle_alpha   90.00
_cell.angle_beta   90.00
_cell.angle_gamma   90.00
#
_symmetry.space_group_name_H-M   'P 1'
#
loop_
_entity.id
_entity.type
_entity.pdbx_description
1 polymer ?
#
loop_
_entity_poly.entity_id
_entity_poly.type
_entity_poly.pdbx_seq_one_letter_code
_entity_poly.pdbx_strand_id
1 'polypeptide(L)'
;MSTSRAIRPTPASAKTEIDTPSQGQVQVAPVTRREFMFYVWGASMALLLAASGGIIVWFALPRFKAGEFGGIIDVTSVPKPGDPPVKYPAGKFWMSNDADKGLVALYTVCTHLG
;
A
#
# COMPACT_ATOMS: atom_id res chain seq x y z
N MET A 1 -32.58 13.39 57.03
CA MET A 1 -33.58 12.29 57.10
C MET A 1 -32.85 10.98 56.89
N SER A 2 -32.67 10.24 57.98
CA SER A 2 -32.01 8.95 58.07
C SER A 2 -33.05 7.87 57.84
N THR A 3 -32.86 6.98 56.87
CA THR A 3 -33.71 5.79 56.73
C THR A 3 -32.90 4.54 56.97
N SER A 4 -33.22 3.96 58.12
CA SER A 4 -32.68 2.76 58.74
C SER A 4 -32.81 1.51 57.85
N ARG A 5 -31.78 0.66 57.91
CA ARG A 5 -31.66 -0.63 57.23
C ARG A 5 -32.41 -1.70 58.02
N ALA A 6 -33.34 -2.41 57.40
CA ALA A 6 -33.96 -3.59 57.99
C ALA A 6 -33.16 -4.86 57.62
N ILE A 7 -32.59 -5.53 58.62
CA ILE A 7 -32.11 -6.92 58.52
C ILE A 7 -33.34 -7.84 58.63
N ARG A 8 -33.42 -8.87 57.78
CA ARG A 8 -34.42 -9.95 57.91
C ARG A 8 -33.66 -11.30 57.99
N PRO A 9 -34.03 -12.21 58.91
CA PRO A 9 -33.24 -13.41 59.20
C PRO A 9 -33.54 -14.55 58.23
N THR A 10 -32.53 -15.39 58.06
CA THR A 10 -32.48 -16.63 57.26
C THR A 10 -33.23 -17.77 57.95
N PRO A 11 -33.77 -18.73 57.17
CA PRO A 11 -33.59 -20.12 57.54
C PRO A 11 -32.86 -20.91 56.46
N ALA A 12 -31.90 -21.70 56.93
CA ALA A 12 -31.10 -22.63 56.15
C ALA A 12 -31.97 -23.75 55.55
N SER A 13 -31.79 -24.02 54.26
CA SER A 13 -32.17 -25.29 53.65
C SER A 13 -30.94 -25.84 52.96
N ALA A 14 -30.19 -26.68 53.69
CA ALA A 14 -29.09 -27.43 53.14
C ALA A 14 -29.67 -28.56 52.27
N LYS A 15 -29.81 -28.30 50.97
CA LYS A 15 -29.88 -29.36 49.98
C LYS A 15 -28.44 -29.67 49.57
N THR A 16 -27.98 -30.85 49.93
CA THR A 16 -26.75 -31.44 49.37
C THR A 16 -27.02 -31.69 47.89
N GLU A 17 -26.60 -30.73 47.06
CA GLU A 17 -26.58 -30.87 45.62
C GLU A 17 -25.31 -31.64 45.24
N ILE A 18 -25.51 -32.72 44.50
CA ILE A 18 -24.48 -33.65 44.07
C ILE A 18 -23.56 -32.90 43.10
N ASP A 19 -22.28 -32.81 43.46
CA ASP A 19 -21.25 -32.14 42.67
C ASP A 19 -20.99 -32.97 41.40
N THR A 20 -21.68 -32.63 40.33
CA THR A 20 -21.40 -33.14 38.99
C THR A 20 -20.13 -32.44 38.53
N PRO A 21 -19.10 -33.14 38.03
CA PRO A 21 -17.88 -32.50 37.60
C PRO A 21 -18.20 -31.54 36.44
N SER A 22 -18.21 -30.25 36.79
CA SER A 22 -18.37 -29.13 35.87
C SER A 22 -17.25 -29.21 34.85
N GLN A 23 -17.60 -29.70 33.66
CA GLN A 23 -16.74 -29.65 32.49
C GLN A 23 -16.30 -28.19 32.34
N GLY A 24 -15.01 -27.92 32.56
CA GLY A 24 -14.46 -26.59 32.67
C GLY A 24 -14.86 -25.72 31.48
N GLN A 25 -15.91 -24.91 31.67
CA GLN A 25 -16.30 -23.91 30.69
C GLN A 25 -15.21 -22.84 30.72
N VAL A 26 -14.44 -22.79 29.64
CA VAL A 26 -13.42 -21.77 29.44
C VAL A 26 -14.15 -20.42 29.35
N GLN A 27 -14.23 -19.71 30.46
CA GLN A 27 -14.77 -18.36 30.52
C GLN A 27 -13.78 -17.43 29.81
N VAL A 28 -14.05 -17.12 28.55
CA VAL A 28 -13.32 -16.11 27.82
C VAL A 28 -13.79 -14.75 28.34
N ALA A 29 -12.87 -13.93 28.84
CA ALA A 29 -13.20 -12.59 29.29
C ALA A 29 -13.78 -11.78 28.11
N PRO A 30 -14.91 -11.08 28.30
CA PRO A 30 -15.49 -10.26 27.25
C PRO A 30 -14.58 -9.07 26.93
N VAL A 31 -14.45 -8.75 25.63
CA VAL A 31 -13.67 -7.59 25.15
C VAL A 31 -14.19 -6.31 25.81
N THR A 32 -13.26 -5.50 26.33
CA THR A 32 -13.65 -4.24 26.97
C THR A 32 -14.04 -3.20 25.91
N ARG A 33 -14.93 -2.26 26.25
CA ARG A 33 -15.37 -1.19 25.30
C ARG A 33 -14.20 -0.40 24.70
N ARG A 34 -13.17 -0.14 25.51
CA ARG A 34 -11.96 0.59 25.09
C ARG A 34 -11.11 -0.23 24.12
N GLU A 35 -10.96 -1.52 24.39
CA GLU A 35 -10.23 -2.44 23.53
C GLU A 35 -10.91 -2.61 22.16
N PHE A 36 -12.23 -2.77 22.14
CA PHE A 36 -13.01 -2.77 20.90
C PHE A 36 -12.79 -1.48 20.10
N MET A 37 -12.85 -0.33 20.76
CA MET A 37 -12.63 0.97 20.10
C MET A 37 -11.23 1.07 19.49
N PHE A 38 -10.19 0.60 20.19
CA PHE A 38 -8.83 0.61 19.66
C PHE A 38 -8.64 -0.32 18.48
N TYR A 39 -9.31 -1.48 18.45
CA TYR A 39 -9.28 -2.37 17.29
C TYR A 39 -9.92 -1.75 16.06
N VAL A 40 -11.12 -1.16 16.21
CA VAL A 40 -11.79 -0.50 15.08
C VAL A 40 -10.98 0.68 14.58
N TRP A 41 -10.44 1.49 15.50
CA TRP A 41 -9.58 2.62 15.16
C TRP A 41 -8.30 2.16 14.44
N GLY A 42 -7.60 1.16 14.99
CA GLY A 42 -6.38 0.61 14.41
C GLY A 42 -6.63 -0.03 13.04
N ALA A 43 -7.71 -0.80 12.89
CA ALA A 43 -8.12 -1.36 11.60
C ALA A 43 -8.44 -0.27 10.58
N SER A 44 -9.11 0.80 11.00
CA SER A 44 -9.43 1.94 10.14
C SER A 44 -8.16 2.67 9.67
N MET A 45 -7.20 2.89 10.57
CA MET A 45 -5.90 3.48 10.25
C MET A 45 -5.09 2.60 9.30
N ALA A 46 -5.04 1.29 9.54
CA ALA A 46 -4.36 0.35 8.68
C ALA A 46 -4.95 0.35 7.26
N LEU A 47 -6.28 0.34 7.14
CA LEU A 47 -6.96 0.36 5.85
C LEU A 47 -6.73 1.68 5.09
N LEU A 48 -6.77 2.82 5.81
CA LEU A 48 -6.46 4.12 5.23
C LEU A 48 -5.03 4.17 4.68
N LEU A 49 -4.04 3.69 5.46
CA LEU A 49 -2.64 3.68 5.06
C LEU A 49 -2.38 2.72 3.89
N ALA A 50 -3.01 1.55 3.88
CA ALA A 50 -2.89 0.61 2.78
C ALA A 50 -3.45 1.19 1.47
N ALA A 51 -4.64 1.80 1.50
CA ALA A 51 -5.25 2.39 0.32
C ALA A 51 -4.45 3.59 -0.21
N SER A 52 -4.10 4.53 0.67
CA SER A 52 -3.30 5.71 0.31
C SER A 52 -1.90 5.34 -0.17
N GLY A 53 -1.21 4.44 0.54
CA GLY A 53 0.08 3.90 0.14
C GLY A 53 0.02 3.20 -1.21
N GLY A 54 -1.02 2.40 -1.45
CA GLY A 54 -1.26 1.75 -2.74
C GLY A 54 -1.40 2.76 -3.89
N ILE A 55 -2.16 3.84 -3.69
CA ILE A 55 -2.32 4.90 -4.70
C ILE A 55 -1.01 5.64 -4.95
N ILE A 56 -0.25 5.97 -3.89
CA ILE A 56 1.04 6.66 -4.02
C ILE A 56 2.02 5.79 -4.81
N VAL A 57 2.14 4.50 -4.46
CA VAL A 57 3.00 3.56 -5.16
C VAL A 57 2.56 3.43 -6.62
N TRP A 58 1.26 3.25 -6.87
CA TRP A 58 0.75 3.14 -8.23
C TRP A 58 0.99 4.39 -9.07
N PHE A 59 0.90 5.57 -8.47
CA PHE A 59 1.24 6.84 -9.12
C PHE A 59 2.74 6.97 -9.39
N ALA A 60 3.60 6.52 -8.47
CA ALA A 60 5.04 6.59 -8.59
C ALA A 60 5.61 5.60 -9.62
N LEU A 61 4.88 4.52 -9.94
CA LEU A 61 5.30 3.57 -10.95
C LEU A 61 5.30 4.23 -12.35
N PRO A 62 6.38 4.03 -13.14
CA PRO A 62 6.46 4.57 -14.49
C PRO A 62 5.36 3.97 -15.38
N ARG A 63 4.63 4.84 -16.10
CA ARG A 63 3.63 4.41 -17.07
C ARG A 63 4.27 4.28 -18.43
N PHE A 64 4.74 3.08 -18.79
CA PHE A 64 5.30 2.82 -20.11
C PHE A 64 4.19 2.79 -21.16
N LYS A 65 4.27 3.65 -22.18
CA LYS A 65 3.46 3.55 -23.39
C LYS A 65 4.29 3.07 -24.58
N ALA A 66 3.63 2.53 -25.60
CA ALA A 66 4.26 2.30 -26.89
C ALA A 66 4.80 3.65 -27.43
N GLY A 67 6.04 3.68 -27.92
CA GLY A 67 6.71 4.91 -28.35
C GLY A 67 7.47 5.66 -27.24
N GLU A 68 7.50 5.16 -26.00
CA GLU A 68 8.26 5.75 -24.90
C GLU A 68 9.49 4.91 -24.51
N PHE A 69 10.23 5.39 -23.52
CA PHE A 69 11.47 4.79 -23.02
C PHE A 69 11.35 3.27 -22.79
N GLY A 70 12.17 2.49 -23.50
CA GLY A 70 12.19 1.02 -23.44
C GLY A 70 11.27 0.31 -24.45
N GLY A 71 10.48 1.04 -25.23
CA GLY A 71 9.60 0.49 -26.29
C GLY A 71 10.13 0.70 -27.71
N ILE A 72 9.37 0.21 -28.69
CA ILE A 72 9.60 0.48 -30.12
C ILE A 72 9.09 1.90 -30.43
N ILE A 73 9.89 2.67 -31.16
CA ILE A 73 9.60 4.07 -31.49
C ILE A 73 9.61 4.22 -33.01
N ASP A 74 8.51 4.73 -33.55
CA ASP A 74 8.41 5.06 -34.97
C ASP A 74 9.15 6.37 -35.25
N VAL A 75 10.14 6.29 -36.12
CA VAL A 75 11.01 7.40 -36.50
C VAL A 75 10.46 8.01 -37.79
N THR A 76 9.94 9.23 -37.72
CA THR A 76 9.33 9.89 -38.88
C THR A 76 10.33 10.69 -39.74
N SER A 77 11.50 11.07 -39.20
CA SER A 77 12.45 11.95 -39.90
C SER A 77 13.91 11.55 -39.69
N VAL A 78 14.49 10.85 -40.66
CA VAL A 78 15.91 10.46 -40.61
C VAL A 78 16.77 11.59 -41.20
N PRO A 79 17.79 12.11 -40.48
CA PRO A 79 18.69 13.14 -41.01
C PRO A 79 19.50 12.62 -42.20
N LYS A 80 19.77 13.48 -43.18
CA LYS A 80 20.67 13.16 -44.29
C LYS A 80 22.12 13.23 -43.82
N PRO A 81 23.07 12.61 -44.55
CA PRO A 81 24.49 12.75 -44.24
C PRO A 81 24.91 14.22 -44.18
N GLY A 82 25.48 14.64 -43.05
CA GLY A 82 25.92 16.02 -42.83
C GLY A 82 24.86 16.99 -42.28
N ASP A 83 23.61 16.54 -42.10
CA ASP A 83 22.58 17.34 -41.41
C ASP A 83 22.87 17.44 -39.90
N PRO A 84 22.38 18.49 -39.22
CA PRO A 84 22.47 18.59 -37.77
C PRO A 84 21.73 17.43 -37.07
N PRO A 85 22.19 16.99 -35.87
CA PRO A 85 21.54 15.92 -35.12
C PRO A 85 20.07 16.24 -34.79
N VAL A 86 19.20 15.27 -34.97
CA VAL A 86 17.76 15.37 -34.68
C VAL A 86 17.46 14.77 -33.31
N LYS A 87 16.73 15.51 -32.47
CA LYS A 87 16.32 15.03 -31.15
C LYS A 87 15.02 14.26 -31.22
N TYR A 88 14.97 13.10 -30.56
CA TYR A 88 13.76 12.30 -30.33
C TYR A 88 13.41 12.28 -28.84
N PRO A 89 12.58 13.24 -28.36
CA PRO A 89 12.28 13.37 -26.93
C PRO A 89 11.58 12.14 -26.33
N ALA A 90 10.76 11.46 -27.12
CA ALA A 90 9.99 10.29 -26.69
C ALA A 90 10.91 9.10 -26.33
N GLY A 91 11.98 8.90 -27.11
CA GLY A 91 12.99 7.87 -26.88
C GLY A 91 14.23 8.33 -26.13
N LYS A 92 14.30 9.61 -25.75
CA LYS A 92 15.46 10.22 -25.07
C LYS A 92 16.78 9.99 -25.82
N PHE A 93 16.77 10.05 -27.15
CA PHE A 93 17.97 9.89 -27.97
C PHE A 93 18.10 11.00 -29.03
N TRP A 94 19.33 11.19 -29.49
CA TRP A 94 19.70 11.99 -30.64
C TRP A 94 20.03 11.07 -31.80
N MET A 95 19.61 11.44 -33.00
CA MET A 95 19.92 10.72 -34.23
C MET A 95 20.81 11.60 -35.09
N SER A 96 21.93 11.06 -35.53
CA SER A 96 22.87 11.72 -36.44
C SER A 96 23.23 10.79 -37.58
N ASN A 97 23.43 11.34 -38.77
CA ASN A 97 23.86 10.57 -39.94
C ASN A 97 25.21 11.13 -40.40
N ASP A 98 26.26 10.35 -40.18
CA ASP A 98 27.62 10.69 -40.59
C ASP A 98 27.95 9.97 -41.90
N ALA A 99 28.64 10.64 -42.81
CA ALA A 99 28.94 10.10 -44.14
C ALA A 99 29.81 8.84 -44.08
N ASP A 100 30.72 8.78 -43.09
CA ASP A 100 31.70 7.70 -42.96
C ASP A 100 31.23 6.59 -42.00
N LYS A 101 30.41 6.93 -41.01
CA LYS A 101 29.98 6.02 -39.92
C LYS A 101 28.52 5.57 -40.02
N GLY A 102 27.75 6.18 -40.92
CA GLY A 102 26.34 5.88 -41.13
C GLY A 102 25.43 6.49 -40.06
N LEU A 103 24.23 5.90 -39.93
CA LEU A 103 23.21 6.37 -39.00
C LEU A 103 23.52 5.89 -37.57
N VAL A 104 23.61 6.84 -36.64
CA VAL A 104 23.87 6.58 -35.22
C VAL A 104 22.75 7.18 -34.37
N ALA A 105 22.29 6.42 -33.38
CA ALA A 105 21.38 6.89 -32.33
C ALA A 105 22.10 6.90 -30.99
N LEU A 106 22.26 8.08 -30.39
CA LEU A 106 22.95 8.28 -29.12
C LEU A 106 21.95 8.64 -28.03
N TYR A 107 22.00 7.95 -26.91
CA TYR A 107 21.19 8.30 -25.74
C TYR A 107 21.55 9.71 -25.26
N THR A 108 20.56 10.51 -24.86
CA THR A 108 20.72 11.94 -24.53
C THR A 108 21.55 12.18 -23.26
N VAL A 109 21.71 11.15 -22.45
CA VAL A 109 22.23 11.23 -21.10
C VAL A 109 23.69 10.79 -21.10
N CYS A 110 24.55 11.54 -20.42
CA CYS A 110 25.97 11.23 -20.35
C CYS A 110 26.21 10.13 -19.31
N THR A 111 27.07 9.17 -19.63
CA THR A 111 27.38 8.03 -18.75
C THR A 111 28.09 8.41 -17.44
N HIS A 112 28.56 9.66 -17.31
CA HIS A 112 29.23 10.14 -16.10
C HIS A 112 28.27 10.33 -14.92
N LEU A 113 27.13 10.99 -15.14
CA LEU A 113 26.23 11.40 -14.05
C LEU A 113 24.75 11.21 -14.35
N GLY A 114 24.41 10.71 -15.53
CA GLY A 114 23.03 10.80 -15.97
C GLY A 114 22.74 12.17 -16.54
#